data_AF-A0A523YIE9-F1
#
_entry.id   AF-A0A523YIE9-F1
#
_cell.length_a   1.000
_cell.length_b   1.000
_cell.length_c   1.000
_cell.angle_alpha   90.00
_cell.angle_beta   90.00
_cell.angle_gamma   90.00
#
_symmetry.space_group_name_H-M   'P 1'
#
loop_
_entity.id
_entity.type
_entity.pdbx_description
1 polymer ?
#
loop_
_entity_poly.entity_id
_entity_poly.type
_entity_poly.pdbx_seq_one_letter_code
_entity_poly.pdbx_strand_id
1 'polypeptide(L)' 'MNVDAQLIEHMMNPKNYGILAGANTQGIGKNPENGEKVAVYLRVGTD' A
#
# COMPACT_ATOMS: atom_id res chain seq x y z
N MET A 1 23.55 2.09 -6.51
CA MET A 1 22.34 2.58 -5.83
C MET A 1 21.98 1.52 -4.78
N ASN A 2 22.21 1.80 -3.49
CA ASN A 2 21.94 0.86 -2.39
C ASN A 2 20.42 0.72 -2.20
N VAL A 3 19.84 -0.26 -2.88
CA VAL A 3 18.41 -0.60 -2.78
C VAL A 3 18.03 -0.92 -1.33
N ASP A 4 18.95 -1.51 -0.56
CA ASP A 4 18.68 -1.99 0.80
C ASP A 4 18.30 -0.88 1.79
N ALA A 5 18.99 0.26 1.78
CA ALA A 5 18.73 1.32 2.75
C ALA A 5 17.36 1.99 2.52
N GLN A 6 17.02 2.23 1.25
CA GLN A 6 15.72 2.83 0.89
C GLN A 6 14.57 1.85 1.14
N LEU A 7 14.78 0.56 0.88
CA LEU A 7 13.80 -0.47 1.15
C LEU A 7 13.55 -0.62 2.65
N ILE A 8 14.61 -0.71 3.46
CA ILE A 8 14.50 -0.81 4.93
C ILE A 8 13.75 0.41 5.49
N GLU A 9 14.12 1.61 5.05
CA GLU A 9 13.45 2.85 5.50
C GLU A 9 11.96 2.84 5.15
N HIS A 10 11.60 2.39 3.94
CA HIS A 10 10.20 2.32 3.52
C HIS A 10 9.38 1.29 4.32
N MET A 11 9.98 0.15 4.67
CA MET A 11 9.33 -0.86 5.50
C MET A 11 9.13 -0.39 6.94
N MET A 12 10.09 0.37 7.49
CA MET A 12 10.01 0.93 8.85
C MET A 12 9.04 2.10 8.93
N ASN A 13 9.02 2.98 7.92
CA ASN A 13 8.25 4.22 7.90
C ASN A 13 7.40 4.36 6.62
N PRO A 14 6.36 3.53 6.44
CA PRO A 14 5.53 3.57 5.24
C PRO A 14 4.68 4.85 5.21
N LYS A 15 4.79 5.63 4.12
CA LYS A 15 4.13 6.94 4.01
C LYS A 15 2.61 6.90 3.89
N ASN A 16 2.05 5.79 3.41
CA ASN A 16 0.63 5.67 3.06
C ASN A 16 -0.03 4.44 3.70
N TYR A 17 0.48 3.99 4.83
CA TYR A 17 -0.13 2.90 5.57
C TYR A 17 -1.40 3.39 6.28
N GLY A 18 -2.54 2.78 5.97
CA GLY A 18 -3.81 3.11 6.59
C GLY A 18 -4.99 3.05 5.62
N ILE A 19 -6.09 3.67 6.02
CA ILE A 19 -7.33 3.74 5.25
C ILE A 19 -7.47 5.15 4.68
N LEU A 20 -7.82 5.27 3.40
CA LEU A 20 -8.18 6.55 2.79
C LEU A 20 -9.69 6.80 2.95
N ALA A 21 -10.07 7.63 3.93
CA ALA A 21 -11.47 8.02 4.11
C ALA A 21 -12.00 8.74 2.87
N GLY A 22 -13.13 8.29 2.33
CA GLY A 22 -13.73 8.82 1.10
C GLY A 22 -12.98 8.40 -0.17
N ALA A 23 -12.34 7.24 -0.18
CA ALA A 23 -11.87 6.61 -1.41
C ALA A 23 -13.06 6.31 -2.34
N ASN A 24 -12.84 6.40 -3.66
CA ASN A 24 -13.85 6.00 -4.63
C ASN A 24 -13.96 4.49 -4.75
N THR A 25 -12.85 3.78 -4.54
CA THR A 25 -12.80 2.32 -4.65
C THR A 25 -11.78 1.72 -3.68
N GLN A 26 -11.99 0.44 -3.37
CA GLN A 26 -11.07 -0.40 -2.60
C GLN A 26 -10.82 -1.72 -3.33
N GLY A 27 -9.60 -2.23 -3.25
CA GLY A 27 -9.21 -3.55 -3.75
C GLY A 27 -8.48 -4.35 -2.68
N ILE A 28 -8.76 -5.66 -2.60
CA ILE A 28 -8.08 -6.57 -1.67
C ILE A 28 -7.33 -7.63 -2.47
N GLY A 29 -6.01 -7.66 -2.30
CA GLY A 29 -5.13 -8.72 -2.79
C GLY A 29 -4.82 -9.71 -1.67
N LYS A 30 -4.76 -11.00 -1.99
CA LYS A 30 -4.33 -12.06 -1.08
C LYS A 30 -3.32 -12.93 -1.79
N ASN A 31 -2.19 -13.21 -1.14
CA ASN A 31 -1.23 -14.19 -1.62
C ASN A 31 -1.52 -15.54 -0.94
N PRO A 32 -1.93 -16.59 -1.69
CA PRO A 32 -2.22 -17.90 -1.12
C PRO A 32 -0.97 -18.65 -0.64
N GLU A 33 0.22 -18.27 -1.08
CA GLU A 33 1.48 -18.99 -0.81
C GLU A 33 2.10 -18.62 0.54
N ASN A 34 1.87 -17.40 1.02
CA ASN A 34 2.43 -16.90 2.29
C ASN A 34 1.36 -16.31 3.24
N GLY A 35 0.10 -16.28 2.82
CA GLY A 35 -1.02 -15.78 3.62
C GLY A 35 -1.11 -14.25 3.74
N GLU A 36 -0.21 -13.51 3.08
CA GLU A 36 -0.21 -12.05 3.10
C GLU A 36 -1.43 -11.47 2.40
N LYS A 37 -1.88 -10.31 2.88
CA LYS A 37 -3.01 -9.57 2.32
C LYS A 37 -2.67 -8.10 2.24
N VAL A 38 -3.15 -7.45 1.19
CA VAL A 38 -3.05 -6.02 1.00
C VAL A 38 -4.43 -5.45 0.70
N ALA A 39 -4.75 -4.31 1.33
CA ALA A 39 -5.90 -3.50 1.00
C ALA A 39 -5.41 -2.18 0.39
N VAL A 40 -5.93 -1.84 -0.79
CA VAL A 40 -5.58 -0.60 -1.50
C VAL A 40 -6.82 0.25 -1.63
N TYR A 41 -6.71 1.53 -1.27
CA TYR A 41 -7.78 2.51 -1.35
C TYR A 41 -7.38 3.60 -2.35
N LEU A 42 -8.24 3.88 -3.34
CA LEU A 42 -7.94 4.87 -4.38
C LEU A 42 -9.04 5.93 -4.44
N ARG A 43 -8.61 7.19 -4.49
CA ARG A 43 -9.44 8.33 -4.90
C ARG A 43 -8.95 8.82 -6.25
N VAL A 44 -9.84 8.91 -7.23
CA VAL A 44 -9.55 9.36 -8.58
C VAL A 44 -9.94 10.83 -8.68
N GLY A 45 -9.02 11.67 -9.13
CA GLY A 45 -9.31 13.09 -9.43
C GLY A 45 -10.29 13.18 -10.60
N THR A 46 -11.20 14.15 -10.53
CA THR A 46 -12.14 14.47 -11.61
C THR A 46 -11.68 15.75 -12.28
N ASP A 47 -10.59 15.67 -13.04
CA ASP A 47 -10.17 16.75 -13.94
C ASP A 47 -11.04 16.78 -15.20
#